data_AF-A0A037ZE80-F1
#
_entry.id   AF-A0A037ZE80-F1
#
_cell.length_a   1.000
_cell.length_b   1.000
_cell.length_c   1.000
_cell.angle_alpha   90.00
_cell.angle_beta   90.00
_cell.angle_gamma   90.00
#
_symmetry.space_group_name_H-M   'P 1'
#
loop_
_entity.id
_entity.type
_entity.pdbx_description
1 polymer ?
#
loop_
_entity_poly.entity_id
_entity_poly.type
_entity_poly.pdbx_seq_one_letter_code
_entity_poly.pdbx_strand_id
1 'polypeptide(L)' 'MEPVVKEIHPSLFTKVMRFPEPVRRDVLEYLGATPVIDDRLSQLINDMSRGFDAAHKAERRQ' A
#
# COMPACT_ATOMS: atom_id res chain seq x y z
N MET A 1 -18.17 -18.52 16.94
CA MET A 1 -17.10 -17.72 16.32
C MET A 1 -17.80 -16.57 15.61
N GLU A 2 -17.68 -15.36 16.15
CA GLU A 2 -18.18 -14.15 15.50
C GLU A 2 -17.44 -13.97 14.14
N PRO A 3 -18.11 -13.57 13.06
CA PRO A 3 -17.44 -13.29 11.80
C PRO A 3 -16.51 -12.09 11.96
N VAL A 4 -15.22 -12.27 11.73
CA VAL A 4 -14.26 -11.16 11.66
C VAL A 4 -14.55 -10.39 10.38
N VAL A 5 -15.30 -9.30 10.49
CA VAL A 5 -15.46 -8.36 9.39
C VAL A 5 -14.10 -7.69 9.16
N LYS A 6 -13.38 -8.14 8.13
CA LYS A 6 -12.15 -7.48 7.67
C LYS A 6 -12.54 -6.22 6.90
N GLU A 7 -12.73 -5.13 7.62
CA GLU A 7 -12.98 -3.84 6.98
C GLU A 7 -11.74 -3.36 6.24
N ILE A 8 -11.93 -2.88 5.01
CA ILE A 8 -10.85 -2.27 4.24
C ILE A 8 -10.51 -0.93 4.90
N HIS A 9 -9.29 -0.77 5.39
CA HIS A 9 -8.85 0.50 5.96
C HIS A 9 -8.80 1.58 4.86
N PRO A 10 -9.69 2.60 4.86
CA PRO A 10 -9.91 3.48 3.70
C PRO A 10 -8.67 4.28 3.31
N SER A 11 -7.88 4.70 4.31
CA SER A 11 -6.63 5.44 4.10
C SER A 11 -5.52 4.59 3.46
N LEU A 12 -5.45 3.29 3.78
CA LEU A 12 -4.47 2.38 3.18
C LEU A 12 -4.86 2.07 1.73
N PHE A 13 -6.15 1.82 1.51
CA PHE A 13 -6.70 1.66 0.16
C PHE A 13 -6.37 2.85 -0.73
N THR A 14 -6.61 4.07 -0.25
CA THR A 14 -6.31 5.30 -1.00
C THR A 14 -4.83 5.42 -1.36
N LYS A 15 -3.91 5.00 -0.48
CA LYS A 15 -2.47 4.99 -0.76
C LYS A 15 -2.11 3.96 -1.84
N VAL A 16 -2.66 2.76 -1.75
CA VAL A 16 -2.47 1.70 -2.76
C VAL A 16 -2.96 2.15 -4.14
N MET A 17 -4.09 2.85 -4.19
CA MET A 17 -4.66 3.35 -5.46
C MET A 17 -3.83 4.46 -6.13
N ARG A 18 -2.89 5.10 -5.41
CA ARG A 18 -1.99 6.11 -5.98
C ARG A 18 -0.80 5.51 -6.72
N PHE A 19 -0.49 4.22 -6.53
CA PHE A 19 0.62 3.59 -7.24
C PHE A 19 0.28 3.38 -8.73
N PRO A 20 1.30 3.37 -9.62
CA PRO A 20 1.14 2.94 -11.01
C PRO A 20 0.52 1.54 -11.10
N GLU A 21 -0.22 1.27 -12.18
CA GLU A 21 -1.02 0.05 -12.33
C GLU A 21 -0.23 -1.26 -12.12
N PRO A 22 1.01 -1.43 -12.61
CA PRO A 22 1.81 -2.62 -12.32
C PRO A 22 2.13 -2.77 -10.82
N VAL A 23 2.60 -1.70 -10.17
CA VAL A 23 2.96 -1.69 -8.75
C VAL A 23 1.74 -1.94 -7.86
N ARG A 24 0.61 -1.34 -8.22
CA ARG A 24 -0.66 -1.55 -7.49
C ARG A 24 -1.11 -3.01 -7.55
N ARG A 25 -0.95 -3.67 -8.70
CA ARG A 25 -1.29 -5.08 -8.89
C ARG A 25 -0.45 -5.99 -7.98
N ASP A 26 0.86 -5.79 -7.98
CA ASP A 26 1.79 -6.57 -7.16
C ASP A 26 1.50 -6.41 -5.65
N VAL A 27 1.19 -5.19 -5.22
CA VAL A 27 0.80 -4.92 -3.83
C VAL A 27 -0.49 -5.65 -3.48
N LEU A 28 -1.55 -5.53 -4.29
CA LEU A 28 -2.82 -6.20 -4.01
C LEU A 28 -2.70 -7.73 -3.99
N GLU A 29 -1.88 -8.30 -4.88
CA GLU A 29 -1.59 -9.73 -4.91
C GLU A 29 -0.88 -10.18 -3.62
N TYR A 30 0.13 -9.44 -3.16
CA TYR A 30 0.83 -9.71 -1.90
C TYR A 30 -0.12 -9.66 -0.69
N LEU A 31 -1.04 -8.68 -0.65
CA LEU A 31 -2.03 -8.54 0.42
C LEU A 31 -3.11 -9.62 0.40
N GLY A 32 -3.47 -10.12 -0.79
CA GLY A 32 -4.40 -11.24 -0.93
C GLY A 32 -3.79 -12.58 -0.52
N ALA A 33 -2.49 -12.77 -0.75
CA ALA A 33 -1.79 -14.03 -0.51
C ALA A 33 -1.20 -14.15 0.91
N THR A 34 -1.03 -13.05 1.64
CA THR A 34 -0.30 -13.03 2.92
C THR A 34 -1.19 -12.47 4.04
N PRO A 35 -1.43 -13.20 5.16
CA PRO A 35 -2.04 -12.61 6.34
C PRO A 35 -1.04 -11.63 6.97
N VAL A 36 -1.19 -10.34 6.65
CA VAL A 36 -0.39 -9.26 7.23
C VAL A 36 -1.18 -8.64 8.38
N ILE A 37 -0.57 -8.50 9.55
CA ILE A 37 -1.14 -7.75 10.67
C ILE A 37 -1.21 -6.26 10.27
N ASP A 38 -2.34 -5.59 10.52
CA ASP A 38 -2.65 -4.24 10.02
C ASP A 38 -1.53 -3.20 10.26
N ASP A 39 -0.83 -3.29 11.40
CA ASP A 39 0.30 -2.42 11.73
C ASP A 39 1.48 -2.60 10.77
N ARG A 40 1.77 -3.86 10.40
CA ARG A 40 2.86 -4.19 9.47
C ARG A 40 2.51 -3.79 8.04
N LEU A 41 1.24 -3.94 7.66
CA LEU A 41 0.73 -3.47 6.38
C LEU A 41 0.84 -1.95 6.25
N SER A 42 0.42 -1.23 7.29
CA SER A 42 0.51 0.23 7.34
C SER A 42 1.94 0.73 7.22
N GLN A 43 2.91 0.05 7.86
CA GLN A 43 4.33 0.37 7.73
C GLN A 43 4.83 0.17 6.29
N LEU A 44 4.58 -0.99 5.69
CA LEU A 44 4.98 -1.29 4.31
C LEU A 44 4.46 -0.25 3.30
N ILE A 45 3.17 0.09 3.39
CA ILE A 45 2.55 1.08 2.50
C ILE A 45 3.17 2.48 2.71
N ASN A 46 3.46 2.85 3.95
CA ASN A 46 4.08 4.14 4.25
C ASN A 46 5.51 4.24 3.70
N ASP A 47 6.30 3.18 3.83
CA ASP A 47 7.68 3.14 3.35
C ASP A 47 7.73 3.22 1.82
N MET A 48 6.86 2.46 1.14
CA MET A 48 6.70 2.53 -0.32
C MET A 48 6.26 3.92 -0.79
N SER A 49 5.31 4.55 -0.09
CA SER A 49 4.84 5.90 -0.43
C SER A 49 5.96 6.94 -0.33
N ARG A 50 6.78 6.87 0.74
CA ARG A 50 7.93 7.79 0.92
C ARG A 50 8.98 7.61 -0.18
N GLY A 51 9.28 6.37 -0.55
CA GLY A 51 10.22 6.08 -1.65
C GLY A 51 9.72 6.62 -2.99
N PHE A 52 8.43 6.44 -3.28
CA PHE A 52 7.80 6.95 -4.49
C PHE A 52 7.84 8.49 -4.56
N ASP A 53 7.45 9.19 -3.48
CA ASP A 53 7.48 10.65 -3.43
C ASP A 53 8.89 11.23 -3.58
N ALA A 54 9.90 10.55 -3.02
CA ALA A 54 11.30 10.95 -3.14
C ALA A 54 11.82 10.79 -4.58
N ALA A 55 11.53 9.66 -5.22
CA ALA A 55 11.89 9.41 -6.62
C ALA A 55 11.23 10.44 -7.56
N HIS A 56 9.94 10.72 -7.35
CA HIS A 56 9.19 11.64 -8.20
C HIS A 56 9.52 13.13 -7.97
N LYS A 57 10.05 13.49 -6.79
CA LYS A 57 10.64 14.82 -6.55
C LYS A 57 12.03 14.97 -7.17
N ALA A 58 12.83 13.91 -7.21
CA ALA A 58 14.16 13.95 -7.82
C ALA A 58 14.10 14.13 -9.34
N GLU A 59 13.13 13.48 -9.98
CA GLU A 59 12.85 13.59 -11.42
C GLU A 59 12.41 15.01 -11.84
N ARG A 60 11.63 15.71 -11.00
CA ARG A 60 11.16 17.08 -11.28
C ARG A 60 12.18 18.20 -11.01
N ARG A 61 13.38 17.86 -10.53
CA ARG A 61 14.46 18.82 -10.24
C ARG A 61 15.59 18.78 -11.28
N GLN A 62 15.50 17.87 -12.26
CA GLN A 62 16.37 17.82 -13.44
C GLN A 62 15.68 18.53 -14.61
#